data_AF-A0A2W6TX84-F1
#
_entry.id   AF-A0A2W6TX84-F1
#
_cell.length_a   1.000
_cell.length_b   1.000
_cell.length_c   1.000
_cell.angle_alpha   90.00
_cell.angle_beta   90.00
_cell.angle_gamma   90.00
#
_symmetry.space_group_name_H-M   'P 1'
#
loop_
_entity.id
_entity.type
_entity.pdbx_description
1 polymer ?
#
loop_
_entity_poly.entity_id
_entity_poly.type
_entity_poly.pdbx_seq_one_letter_code
_entity_poly.pdbx_strand_id
1 'polypeptide(L)'
;PTCTPDDEEGLRKSGSYPSGHTSIGWAWGLILSEIDPDHATALIERGRNYGHSRLVCNVHWYSDVQQGQFMGAATVARLHDNPAFVADLAKAREELAHARTLKQPLPRDCAAETAALTSDIPEAR
;
A
#
# COMPACT_ATOMS: atom_id res chain seq x y z
N PRO A 1 12.61 -12.77 15.02
CA PRO A 1 11.91 -13.87 14.30
C PRO A 1 11.04 -13.27 13.21
N THR A 2 10.77 -13.98 12.11
CA THR A 2 9.84 -13.49 11.08
C THR A 2 8.39 -13.65 11.55
N CYS A 3 7.47 -12.83 11.02
CA CYS A 3 6.02 -12.97 11.33
C CYS A 3 5.40 -14.25 10.73
N THR A 4 6.02 -14.83 9.70
CA THR A 4 5.52 -16.00 8.95
C THR A 4 6.63 -17.05 8.81
N PRO A 5 6.97 -17.76 9.91
CA PRO A 5 8.07 -18.73 9.90
C PRO A 5 7.89 -19.86 8.89
N ASP A 6 6.64 -20.28 8.65
CA ASP A 6 6.31 -21.37 7.73
C ASP A 6 6.62 -21.04 6.26
N ASP A 7 6.73 -19.75 5.92
CA ASP A 7 7.03 -19.27 4.57
C ASP A 7 8.54 -19.08 4.31
N GLU A 8 9.40 -19.19 5.34
CA GLU A 8 10.82 -18.82 5.23
C GLU A 8 11.58 -19.60 4.16
N GLU A 9 11.27 -20.89 3.98
CA GLU A 9 11.98 -21.71 2.98
C GLU A 9 11.77 -21.18 1.55
N GLY A 10 10.55 -20.74 1.25
CA GLY A 10 10.22 -20.12 -0.04
C GLY A 10 10.84 -18.74 -0.17
N LEU A 11 10.71 -17.91 0.88
CA LEU A 11 11.20 -16.53 0.88
C LEU A 11 12.71 -16.44 0.68
N ARG A 12 13.49 -17.38 1.22
CA ARG A 12 14.95 -17.43 1.03
C ARG A 12 15.40 -17.62 -0.43
N LYS A 13 14.51 -18.10 -1.30
CA LYS A 13 14.77 -18.28 -2.74
C LYS A 13 14.37 -17.05 -3.57
N SER A 14 13.75 -16.05 -2.95
CA SER A 14 13.35 -14.80 -3.59
C SER A 14 14.34 -13.68 -3.26
N GLY A 15 14.61 -12.80 -4.23
CA GLY A 15 15.41 -11.61 -3.99
C GLY A 15 14.73 -10.67 -3.00
N SER A 16 15.51 -10.09 -2.07
CA SER A 16 15.00 -9.12 -1.08
C SER A 16 14.85 -7.70 -1.64
N TYR A 17 15.69 -7.33 -2.63
CA TYR A 17 15.84 -5.95 -3.09
C TYR A 17 15.41 -5.76 -4.56
N PRO A 18 14.62 -4.70 -4.87
CA PRO A 18 13.81 -3.92 -3.93
C PRO A 18 12.61 -4.75 -3.44
N SER A 19 11.95 -4.32 -2.36
CA SER A 19 10.75 -5.00 -1.85
C SER A 19 9.59 -4.89 -2.83
N GLY A 20 9.19 -6.01 -3.43
CA GLY A 20 8.01 -6.11 -4.29
C GLY A 20 6.72 -5.80 -3.53
N HIS A 21 6.59 -6.30 -2.30
CA HIS A 21 5.44 -6.01 -1.42
C HIS A 21 5.31 -4.52 -1.13
N THR A 22 6.43 -3.84 -0.88
CA THR A 22 6.42 -2.39 -0.67
C THR A 22 6.04 -1.66 -1.96
N SER A 23 6.54 -2.11 -3.12
CA SER A 23 6.18 -1.52 -4.41
C SER A 23 4.68 -1.58 -4.67
N ILE A 24 4.05 -2.73 -4.40
CA ILE A 24 2.60 -2.92 -4.56
C ILE A 24 1.82 -2.06 -3.56
N GLY A 25 2.18 -2.12 -2.27
CA GLY A 25 1.49 -1.35 -1.23
C GLY A 25 1.58 0.16 -1.45
N TRP A 26 2.73 0.65 -1.91
CA TRP A 26 2.91 2.05 -2.25
C TRP A 26 2.11 2.45 -3.50
N ALA A 27 2.14 1.63 -4.55
CA ALA A 27 1.35 1.87 -5.77
C ALA A 27 -0.16 1.93 -5.47
N TRP A 28 -0.69 1.02 -4.64
CA TRP A 28 -2.09 1.09 -4.20
C TRP A 28 -2.39 2.36 -3.41
N GLY A 29 -1.51 2.77 -2.50
CA GLY A 29 -1.68 4.03 -1.76
C GLY A 29 -1.83 5.23 -2.70
N LEU A 30 -0.97 5.33 -3.71
CA LEU A 30 -1.03 6.38 -4.72
C LEU A 30 -2.32 6.30 -5.56
N ILE A 31 -2.61 5.15 -6.17
CA ILE A 31 -3.78 4.96 -7.05
C ILE A 31 -5.08 5.24 -6.29
N LEU A 32 -5.22 4.72 -5.06
CA LEU A 32 -6.41 4.96 -4.25
C LEU A 32 -6.51 6.43 -3.82
N SER A 33 -5.39 7.09 -3.51
CA SER A 33 -5.38 8.52 -3.18
C SER A 33 -5.81 9.38 -4.36
N GLU A 34 -5.51 8.93 -5.58
CA GLU A 34 -6.05 9.56 -6.77
C GLU A 34 -7.56 9.35 -6.80
N ILE A 35 -8.06 8.11 -6.68
CA ILE A 35 -9.50 7.78 -6.73
C ILE A 35 -10.31 8.53 -5.67
N ASP A 36 -9.78 8.68 -4.45
CA ASP A 36 -10.44 9.32 -3.31
C ASP A 36 -9.59 10.46 -2.69
N PRO A 37 -9.56 11.64 -3.32
CA PRO A 37 -8.69 12.75 -2.90
C PRO A 37 -8.98 13.26 -1.49
N ASP A 38 -10.24 13.17 -1.03
CA ASP A 38 -10.64 13.64 0.30
C ASP A 38 -9.97 12.83 1.43
N HIS A 39 -9.50 11.61 1.12
CA HIS A 39 -8.80 10.72 2.06
C HIS A 39 -7.35 10.43 1.62
N ALA A 40 -6.79 11.23 0.70
CA ALA A 40 -5.48 10.97 0.10
C ALA A 40 -4.38 10.74 1.13
N THR A 41 -4.29 11.57 2.17
CA THR A 41 -3.29 11.44 3.24
C THR A 41 -3.37 10.07 3.92
N ALA A 42 -4.56 9.65 4.35
CA ALA A 42 -4.75 8.37 5.03
C ALA A 42 -4.41 7.18 4.12
N LEU A 43 -4.72 7.28 2.82
CA LEU A 43 -4.42 6.24 1.84
C LEU A 43 -2.92 6.12 1.55
N ILE A 44 -2.21 7.26 1.44
CA ILE A 44 -0.76 7.29 1.26
C ILE A 44 -0.06 6.76 2.52
N GLU A 45 -0.50 7.18 3.71
CA GLU A 45 0.01 6.66 4.99
C GLU A 45 -0.19 5.15 5.11
N ARG A 46 -1.36 4.65 4.68
CA ARG A 46 -1.63 3.21 4.64
C ARG A 46 -0.68 2.48 3.69
N GLY A 47 -0.40 3.03 2.50
CA GLY A 47 0.59 2.50 1.57
C GLY A 47 1.99 2.45 2.17
N ARG A 48 2.41 3.51 2.87
CA ARG A 48 3.69 3.54 3.62
C ARG A 48 3.75 2.45 4.69
N ASN A 49 2.71 2.35 5.51
CA ASN A 49 2.62 1.39 6.61
C ASN A 49 2.64 -0.07 6.11
N TYR A 50 2.12 -0.34 4.90
CA TYR A 50 2.24 -1.64 4.26
C TYR A 50 3.71 -2.03 4.04
N GLY A 51 4.53 -1.10 3.54
CA GLY A 51 5.97 -1.30 3.40
C GLY A 51 6.69 -1.43 4.74
N HIS A 52 6.34 -0.60 5.72
CA HIS A 52 6.97 -0.62 7.06
C HIS A 52 6.67 -1.91 7.82
N SER A 53 5.51 -2.51 7.61
CA SER A 53 5.19 -3.83 8.20
C SER A 53 6.22 -4.90 7.84
N ARG A 54 6.91 -4.76 6.71
CA ARG A 54 7.93 -5.70 6.26
C ARG A 54 9.22 -5.61 7.07
N LEU A 55 9.50 -4.44 7.65
CA LEU A 55 10.58 -4.23 8.61
C LEU A 55 10.24 -4.90 9.93
N VAL A 56 9.02 -4.65 10.45
CA VAL A 56 8.53 -5.28 11.69
C VAL A 56 8.57 -6.79 11.60
N CYS A 57 8.12 -7.33 10.47
CA CYS A 57 8.12 -8.77 10.24
C CYS A 57 9.48 -9.35 9.88
N ASN A 58 10.54 -8.54 9.87
CA ASN A 58 11.91 -8.97 9.66
C ASN A 58 12.10 -9.77 8.36
N VAL A 59 11.43 -9.34 7.28
CA VAL A 59 11.48 -9.99 5.95
C VAL A 59 12.07 -9.08 4.86
N HIS A 60 12.35 -7.82 5.17
CA HIS A 60 13.00 -6.87 4.25
C HIS A 60 13.89 -5.91 5.04
N TRP A 61 14.95 -5.44 4.40
CA TRP A 61 15.80 -4.35 4.91
C TRP A 61 15.18 -2.99 4.64
N TYR A 62 15.60 -1.97 5.39
CA TYR A 62 15.13 -0.59 5.19
C TYR A 62 15.37 -0.07 3.76
N SER A 63 16.53 -0.41 3.17
CA SER A 63 16.85 -0.08 1.77
C SER A 63 15.86 -0.70 0.78
N ASP A 64 15.41 -1.93 1.04
CA ASP A 64 14.48 -2.65 0.18
C ASP A 64 13.12 -1.95 0.17
N VAL A 65 12.70 -1.45 1.34
CA VAL A 65 11.45 -0.71 1.51
C VAL A 65 11.52 0.64 0.80
N GLN A 66 12.57 1.44 1.03
CA GLN A 66 12.71 2.74 0.36
C GLN A 66 12.72 2.58 -1.18
N GLN A 67 13.45 1.60 -1.69
CA GLN A 67 13.57 1.39 -3.13
C GLN A 67 12.31 0.72 -3.70
N GLY A 68 11.59 -0.04 -2.89
CA GLY A 68 10.24 -0.49 -3.22
C GLY A 68 9.25 0.67 -3.39
N GLN A 69 9.28 1.67 -2.50
CA GLN A 69 8.44 2.88 -2.67
C GLN A 69 8.79 3.63 -3.95
N PHE A 70 10.08 3.81 -4.25
CA PHE A 70 10.52 4.41 -5.50
C PHE A 70 9.99 3.65 -6.72
N MET A 71 10.14 2.31 -6.74
CA MET A 71 9.64 1.48 -7.83
C MET A 71 8.12 1.53 -7.97
N GLY A 72 7.37 1.55 -6.86
CA GLY A 72 5.92 1.73 -6.86
C GLY A 72 5.51 3.06 -7.51
N ALA A 73 6.16 4.16 -7.12
CA ALA A 73 5.87 5.49 -7.68
C ALA A 73 6.20 5.58 -9.16
N ALA A 74 7.38 5.08 -9.57
CA ALA A 74 7.78 5.03 -10.97
C ALA A 74 6.81 4.19 -11.82
N THR A 75 6.31 3.07 -11.27
CA THR A 75 5.33 2.23 -11.95
C THR A 75 4.01 2.96 -12.14
N VAL A 76 3.47 3.63 -11.11
CA VAL A 76 2.24 4.42 -11.23
C VAL A 76 2.41 5.55 -12.25
N ALA A 77 3.54 6.24 -12.27
CA ALA A 77 3.82 7.25 -13.29
C ALA A 77 3.80 6.67 -14.71
N ARG A 78 4.34 5.45 -14.92
CA ARG A 78 4.31 4.77 -16.22
C ARG A 78 2.92 4.25 -16.58
N LEU A 79 2.10 3.86 -15.60
CA LEU A 79 0.71 3.46 -15.82
C LEU A 79 -0.14 4.61 -16.36
N HIS A 80 0.16 5.86 -15.98
CA HIS A 80 -0.54 7.04 -16.50
C HIS A 80 -0.31 7.29 -18.00
N ASP A 81 0.73 6.70 -18.59
CA ASP A 81 0.95 6.70 -20.05
C ASP A 81 0.17 5.58 -20.78
N ASN A 82 -0.59 4.76 -20.04
CA ASN A 82 -1.44 3.71 -20.58
C ASN A 82 -2.92 4.16 -20.60
N PRO A 83 -3.53 4.35 -21.79
CA PRO A 83 -4.93 4.78 -21.90
C PRO A 83 -5.94 3.84 -21.22
N ALA A 84 -5.67 2.53 -21.20
CA ALA A 84 -6.55 1.57 -20.54
C ALA A 84 -6.56 1.78 -19.02
N PHE A 85 -5.39 2.04 -18.42
CA PHE A 85 -5.28 2.35 -17.00
C PHE A 85 -6.02 3.64 -16.65
N VAL A 86 -5.86 4.70 -17.45
CA VAL A 86 -6.57 5.97 -17.22
C VAL A 86 -8.08 5.79 -17.32
N ALA A 87 -8.56 5.00 -18.28
CA ALA A 87 -9.97 4.68 -18.41
C ALA A 87 -10.51 3.91 -17.19
N ASP A 88 -9.77 2.94 -16.68
CA ASP A 88 -10.18 2.17 -15.50
C ASP A 88 -10.09 2.99 -14.21
N LEU A 89 -9.12 3.91 -14.09
CA LEU A 89 -9.05 4.87 -12.99
C LEU A 89 -10.28 5.77 -12.94
N ALA A 90 -10.78 6.23 -14.10
CA ALA A 90 -12.02 7.01 -14.19
C ALA A 90 -13.24 6.19 -13.74
N LYS A 91 -13.38 4.96 -14.21
CA LYS A 91 -14.47 4.05 -13.79
C LYS A 91 -14.43 3.77 -12.29
N ALA A 92 -13.24 3.54 -11.72
CA ALA A 92 -13.10 3.28 -10.28
C ALA A 92 -13.59 4.48 -9.43
N ARG A 93 -13.42 5.72 -9.91
CA ARG A 93 -14.00 6.91 -9.25
C ARG A 93 -15.53 6.89 -9.28
N GLU A 94 -16.12 6.52 -10.41
CA GLU A 94 -17.56 6.40 -10.57
C GLU A 94 -18.12 5.29 -9.66
N GLU A 95 -17.45 4.14 -9.60
CA GLU A 95 -17.79 3.03 -8.71
C GLU A 95 -17.76 3.44 -7.24
N LEU A 96 -16.72 4.16 -6.80
CA LEU A 96 -16.63 4.66 -5.43
C LEU A 96 -17.74 5.67 -5.13
N ALA A 97 -18.01 6.59 -6.05
CA ALA A 97 -19.09 7.56 -5.91
C ALA A 97 -20.45 6.85 -5.77
N HIS A 98 -20.71 5.84 -6.60
CA HIS A 98 -21.92 5.03 -6.52
C HIS A 98 -22.01 4.25 -5.20
N ALA A 99 -20.93 3.58 -4.78
CA ALA A 99 -20.88 2.82 -3.54
C ALA A 99 -21.25 3.68 -2.31
N ARG A 100 -20.79 4.94 -2.28
CA ARG A 100 -21.15 5.90 -1.21
C ARG A 100 -22.65 6.20 -1.14
N THR A 101 -23.37 6.16 -2.27
CA THR A 101 -24.83 6.36 -2.27
C THR A 101 -25.59 5.21 -1.62
N LEU A 102 -25.02 4.01 -1.62
CA LEU A 102 -25.64 2.81 -1.08
C LEU A 102 -25.64 2.79 0.46
N LYS A 103 -24.79 3.60 1.11
CA LYS A 103 -24.67 3.73 2.57
C LYS A 103 -24.58 2.37 3.30
N GLN A 104 -23.88 1.42 2.69
CA GLN A 104 -23.73 0.09 3.28
C GLN A 104 -22.94 0.19 4.59
N PRO A 105 -23.33 -0.59 5.62
CA PRO A 105 -22.57 -0.63 6.86
C PRO A 105 -21.18 -1.21 6.58
N LEU A 106 -20.15 -0.54 7.08
CA LEU A 106 -18.79 -1.05 7.03
C LEU A 106 -18.67 -2.24 8.00
N PRO A 107 -18.18 -3.40 7.57
CA PRO A 107 -18.07 -4.58 8.42
C PRO A 107 -16.90 -4.49 9.43
N ARG A 108 -16.16 -3.37 9.44
CA ARG A 108 -14.96 -3.17 10.26
C ARG A 108 -15.06 -1.89 11.10
N ASP A 109 -14.33 -1.89 12.22
CA ASP A 109 -14.19 -0.75 13.10
C ASP A 109 -13.05 0.17 12.61
N CYS A 110 -13.40 1.24 11.90
CA CYS A 110 -12.45 2.23 11.41
C CYS A 110 -11.67 2.93 12.53
N ALA A 111 -12.24 3.06 13.74
CA ALA A 111 -11.54 3.68 14.86
C ALA A 111 -10.43 2.77 15.37
N ALA A 112 -10.71 1.47 15.51
CA ALA A 112 -9.70 0.48 15.88
C ALA A 112 -8.57 0.38 14.83
N GLU A 113 -8.91 0.39 13.53
CA GLU A 113 -7.90 0.39 12.45
C GLU A 113 -7.03 1.66 12.50
N THR A 114 -7.64 2.83 12.72
CA THR A 114 -6.90 4.10 12.83
C THR A 114 -5.93 4.07 14.00
N ALA A 115 -6.36 3.60 15.18
CA ALA A 115 -5.51 3.51 16.36
C ALA A 115 -4.32 2.55 16.17
N ALA A 116 -4.49 1.45 15.43
CA ALA A 116 -3.38 0.56 15.10
C ALA A 116 -2.36 1.24 14.16
N LEU A 117 -2.82 2.10 13.24
CA LEU A 117 -1.98 2.75 12.23
C LEU A 117 -1.16 3.93 12.74
N THR A 118 -1.49 4.50 13.90
CA THR A 118 -0.70 5.57 14.54
C THR A 118 0.50 5.05 15.33
N SER A 119 0.74 3.74 15.38
CA SER A 119 1.92 3.16 16.02
C SER A 119 3.19 3.47 15.21
N ASP A 120 3.96 4.44 15.69
CA ASP A 120 5.24 4.80 15.10
C ASP A 120 6.31 3.75 15.42
N ILE A 121 7.10 3.36 14.41
CA ILE A 121 8.39 2.68 14.59
C ILE A 121 9.45 3.79 14.62
N PRO A 122 10.08 4.08 15.77
CA PRO A 122 10.97 5.24 15.90
C PRO A 122 12.14 5.28 14.91
N GLU A 123 12.59 4.12 14.46
CA GLU A 123 13.74 3.93 13.56
C GLU A 123 13.38 4.03 12.06
N ALA A 124 12.09 4.23 11.73
CA ALA A 124 11.59 4.30 10.35
C ALA A 124 11.25 5.74 9.90
N ARG A 125 11.84 6.76 10.54
CA ARG A 125 11.79 8.17 10.14
C ARG A 125 13.13 8.61 9.55
#